data_AF-A0AAE3BG99-F1
#
_entry.id   AF-A0AAE3BG99-F1
#
_cell.length_a   1.000
_cell.length_b   1.000
_cell.length_c   1.000
_cell.angle_alpha   90.00
_cell.angle_beta   90.00
_cell.angle_gamma   90.00
#
_symmetry.space_group_name_H-M   'P 1'
#
loop_
_entity.id
_entity.type
_entity.pdbx_description
1 polymer ?
#
loop_
_entity_poly.entity_id
_entity_poly.type
_entity_poly.pdbx_seq_one_letter_code
_entity_poly.pdbx_strand_id
1 'polypeptide(L)'
;SPWLPGTVGSLASIPMWYIMSFLPLELYSLFVMLIICIGVYLFHQTAKDMGVHDHVSIVWDEFVGMWITLMEIPVDIWQWVASGFVVFRCLDIWKPWPI
;
A
#
# COMPACT_ATOMS: atom_id res chain seq x y z
N SER A 1 12.22 -8.32 7.79
CA SER A 1 13.59 -8.04 8.28
C SER A 1 13.51 -6.89 9.28
N PRO A 2 14.40 -6.80 10.29
CA PRO A 2 14.21 -5.85 11.39
C PRO A 2 14.47 -4.38 11.03
N TRP A 3 14.97 -4.09 9.82
CA TRP A 3 15.68 -2.83 9.59
C TRP A 3 15.02 -1.82 8.66
N LEU A 4 13.94 -2.16 7.95
CA LEU A 4 13.05 -1.23 7.24
C LEU A 4 11.81 -2.05 6.84
N PRO A 5 10.88 -2.32 7.78
CA PRO A 5 9.64 -3.04 7.42
C PRO A 5 8.96 -2.36 6.24
N GLY A 6 9.15 -1.04 6.15
CA GLY A 6 8.49 -0.23 5.15
C GLY A 6 8.97 -0.36 3.70
N THR A 7 10.29 -0.36 3.50
CA THR A 7 10.82 -0.57 2.15
C THR A 7 10.53 -1.98 1.65
N VAL A 8 10.55 -2.97 2.56
CA VAL A 8 10.23 -4.35 2.23
C VAL A 8 8.75 -4.52 1.90
N GLY A 9 7.84 -3.89 2.65
CA GLY A 9 6.41 -3.90 2.37
C GLY A 9 6.09 -3.23 1.02
N SER A 10 6.61 -2.02 0.81
CA SER A 10 6.45 -1.29 -0.46
C SER A 10 7.02 -2.02 -1.67
N LEU A 11 8.11 -2.80 -1.52
CA LEU A 11 8.66 -3.61 -2.61
C LEU A 11 7.83 -4.89 -2.85
N ALA A 12 7.37 -5.52 -1.76
CA ALA A 12 6.55 -6.72 -1.81
C ALA A 12 5.14 -6.46 -2.39
N SER A 13 4.68 -5.20 -2.39
CA SER A 13 3.41 -4.83 -3.00
C SER A 13 3.46 -4.82 -4.54
N ILE A 14 4.63 -4.64 -5.17
CA ILE A 14 4.79 -4.54 -6.63
C ILE A 14 4.40 -5.84 -7.35
N PRO A 15 4.88 -7.05 -6.96
CA PRO A 15 4.43 -8.28 -7.60
C PRO A 15 2.91 -8.51 -7.48
N MET A 16 2.33 -8.16 -6.32
CA MET A 16 0.89 -8.28 -6.11
C MET A 16 0.11 -7.28 -6.97
N TRP A 17 0.57 -6.03 -7.04
CA TRP A 17 0.04 -5.00 -7.93
C TRP A 17 0.08 -5.45 -9.39
N TYR A 18 1.20 -6.04 -9.84
CA TYR A 18 1.34 -6.52 -11.21
C TYR A 18 0.27 -7.56 -11.56
N ILE A 19 0.00 -8.52 -10.68
CA ILE A 19 -1.08 -9.50 -10.87
C ILE A 19 -2.45 -8.80 -10.93
N MET A 20 -2.69 -7.82 -10.05
CA MET A 20 -3.94 -7.07 -10.01
C MET A 20 -4.14 -6.15 -11.22
N SER A 21 -3.07 -5.68 -11.86
CA SER A 21 -3.14 -4.79 -13.03
C SER A 21 -3.79 -5.42 -14.27
N PHE A 22 -3.91 -6.76 -14.30
CA PHE A 22 -4.65 -7.49 -15.33
C PHE A 22 -6.16 -7.52 -15.09
N LEU A 23 -6.64 -7.08 -13.93
CA LEU A 23 -8.07 -6.99 -13.63
C LEU A 23 -8.70 -5.77 -14.31
N PRO A 24 -9.98 -5.85 -14.70
CA PRO A 24 -10.78 -4.67 -14.99
C PRO A 24 -10.71 -3.67 -13.84
N LEU A 25 -10.67 -2.38 -14.17
CA LEU A 25 -10.57 -1.28 -13.20
C LEU A 25 -11.62 -1.37 -12.08
N GLU A 26 -12.84 -1.79 -12.42
CA GLU A 26 -13.95 -1.99 -11.49
C GLU A 26 -13.60 -3.02 -10.41
N LEU A 27 -13.08 -4.18 -10.80
CA LEU A 27 -12.67 -5.24 -9.87
C LEU A 27 -11.43 -4.84 -9.07
N TYR A 28 -10.49 -4.14 -9.70
CA TYR A 28 -9.32 -3.59 -9.03
C TYR A 28 -9.72 -2.62 -7.91
N SER A 29 -10.57 -1.65 -8.24
CA SER A 29 -11.04 -0.62 -7.31
C SER A 29 -11.87 -1.23 -6.17
N LEU A 30 -12.74 -2.21 -6.47
CA LEU A 30 -13.51 -2.95 -5.48
C LEU A 30 -12.58 -3.71 -4.52
N PHE A 31 -11.55 -4.38 -5.04
CA PHE A 31 -10.59 -5.12 -4.22
C PHE A 31 -9.82 -4.19 -3.28
N VAL A 32 -9.29 -3.08 -3.79
CA VAL A 32 -8.58 -2.07 -2.97
C VAL A 32 -9.50 -1.51 -1.89
N MET A 33 -10.75 -1.19 -2.23
CA MET A 33 -11.75 -0.71 -1.27
C MET A 33 -12.05 -1.75 -0.18
N LEU A 34 -12.19 -3.03 -0.54
CA LEU A 34 -12.39 -4.13 0.40
C LEU A 34 -11.23 -4.25 1.39
N ILE A 35 -9.99 -4.17 0.88
CA ILE A 35 -8.77 -4.22 1.71
C ILE A 35 -8.69 -3.01 2.65
N ILE A 36 -9.09 -1.81 2.21
CA ILE A 36 -9.18 -0.63 3.09
C ILE A 36 -10.20 -0.88 4.21
N CYS A 37 -11.40 -1.35 3.88
CA CYS A 37 -12.44 -1.64 4.87
C CYS A 37 -12.00 -2.71 5.89
N ILE A 38 -11.36 -3.78 5.42
CA ILE A 38 -10.80 -4.82 6.29
C ILE A 38 -9.71 -4.23 7.18
N GLY A 39 -8.80 -3.42 6.63
CA GLY A 39 -7.76 -2.72 7.38
C GLY A 39 -8.35 -1.88 8.51
N VAL A 40 -9.31 -1.01 8.20
CA VAL A 40 -10.00 -0.16 9.20
C VAL A 40 -10.66 -0.99 10.31
N TYR A 41 -11.34 -2.09 9.94
CA TYR A 41 -11.95 -2.99 10.91
C TYR A 41 -10.91 -3.65 11.83
N LEU A 42 -9.83 -4.16 11.24
CA LEU A 42 -8.72 -4.78 11.98
C LEU A 42 -8.02 -3.77 12.89
N PHE A 43 -7.80 -2.53 12.44
CA PHE A 43 -7.23 -1.48 13.27
C PHE A 43 -8.13 -1.10 14.44
N HIS A 44 -9.43 -0.99 14.20
CA HIS A 44 -10.40 -0.70 15.26
C HIS A 44 -10.48 -1.82 16.30
N GLN A 45 -10.39 -3.08 15.87
CA GLN A 45 -10.38 -4.23 16.77
C GLN A 45 -9.05 -4.34 17.54
N THR A 46 -7.92 -4.18 16.84
CA THR A 46 -6.57 -4.27 17.44
C THR A 46 -6.31 -3.13 18.42
N ALA A 47 -6.78 -1.91 18.13
CA ALA A 47 -6.70 -0.77 19.05
C ALA A 47 -7.47 -0.99 20.35
N LYS A 48 -8.50 -1.84 20.34
CA LYS A 48 -9.25 -2.24 21.55
C LYS A 48 -8.56 -3.37 22.32
N ASP A 49 -7.88 -4.27 21.63
CA ASP A 49 -7.39 -5.52 22.21
C ASP A 49 -5.90 -5.50 22.61
N MET A 50 -5.03 -4.72 21.95
CA MET A 50 -3.60 -4.74 22.22
C MET A 50 -2.90 -3.41 21.94
N GLY A 51 -2.19 -2.87 22.94
CA GLY A 51 -1.36 -1.67 22.83
C GLY A 51 -0.04 -1.83 22.06
N VAL A 52 0.00 -2.70 21.04
CA VAL A 52 1.19 -2.94 20.21
C VAL A 52 0.80 -2.77 18.74
N HIS A 53 1.02 -1.57 18.21
CA HIS A 53 0.51 -1.15 16.90
C HIS A 53 1.52 -1.24 15.73
N ASP A 54 2.73 -1.72 15.96
CA ASP A 54 3.84 -1.09 15.22
C ASP A 54 4.30 -1.77 13.93
N HIS A 55 3.86 -2.99 13.61
CA HIS A 55 4.44 -3.70 12.44
C HIS A 55 3.43 -4.09 11.37
N VAL A 56 2.30 -4.67 11.75
CA VAL A 56 1.30 -5.10 10.76
C VAL A 56 0.59 -3.91 10.11
N SER A 57 0.34 -2.86 10.90
CA SER A 57 -0.27 -1.61 10.39
C SER A 57 0.58 -0.95 9.32
N ILE A 58 1.88 -0.80 9.61
CA ILE A 58 2.81 -0.13 8.70
C ILE A 58 2.86 -0.86 7.35
N VAL A 59 2.95 -2.20 7.36
CA VAL A 59 3.01 -2.97 6.12
C VAL A 59 1.68 -2.87 5.35
N TRP A 60 0.54 -2.88 6.04
CA TRP A 60 -0.76 -2.77 5.40
C TRP A 60 -0.91 -1.44 4.64
N ASP A 61 -0.53 -0.34 5.30
CA ASP A 61 -0.63 1.00 4.73
C ASP A 61 0.24 1.15 3.47
N GLU A 62 1.38 0.46 3.42
CA GLU A 62 2.26 0.47 2.25
C GLU A 62 1.75 -0.32 1.07
N PHE A 63 1.12 -1.47 1.32
CA PHE A 63 0.49 -2.23 0.25
C PHE A 63 -0.63 -1.43 -0.38
N VAL A 64 -1.54 -0.90 0.44
CA VAL A 64 -2.68 -0.12 -0.02
C VAL A 64 -2.22 1.18 -0.70
N GLY A 65 -1.28 1.91 -0.09
CA GLY A 65 -0.76 3.15 -0.65
C GLY A 65 -0.04 2.97 -1.98
N MET A 66 0.76 1.91 -2.12
CA MET A 66 1.41 1.57 -3.39
C MET A 66 0.41 1.19 -4.48
N TRP A 67 -0.63 0.42 -4.13
CA TRP A 67 -1.67 0.06 -5.09
C TRP A 67 -2.45 1.27 -5.59
N ILE A 68 -2.81 2.19 -4.70
CA ILE A 68 -3.45 3.45 -5.09
C ILE A 68 -2.53 4.29 -5.98
N THR A 69 -1.24 4.41 -5.62
CA THR A 69 -0.27 5.21 -6.38
C THR A 69 -0.05 4.67 -7.79
N LEU A 70 -0.08 3.35 -7.94
CA LEU A 70 0.12 2.67 -9.22
C LEU A 70 -1.21 2.34 -9.93
N MET A 71 -2.33 2.87 -9.44
CA MET A 71 -3.63 2.68 -10.08
C MET A 71 -3.62 3.36 -11.44
N GLU A 72 -4.08 2.65 -12.47
CA GLU A 72 -4.11 3.11 -13.88
C GLU A 72 -2.75 3.46 -14.51
N ILE A 73 -1.63 3.10 -13.85
CA ILE A 73 -0.31 3.27 -14.46
C ILE A 73 -0.09 2.23 -15.56
N PRO A 74 0.40 2.62 -16.76
CA PRO A 74 0.75 1.69 -17.83
C PRO A 74 1.87 0.73 -17.38
N VAL A 75 1.56 -0.56 -17.39
CA VAL A 75 2.41 -1.65 -16.85
C VAL A 75 3.62 -1.94 -17.76
N ASP A 76 3.51 -1.61 -19.04
CA ASP A 76 4.51 -1.82 -20.08
C ASP A 76 5.76 -0.94 -19.92
N ILE A 77 5.69 0.12 -19.12
CA ILE A 77 6.78 1.07 -18.91
C ILE A 77 7.22 1.01 -17.44
N TRP A 78 8.28 0.26 -17.17
CA TRP A 78 8.85 0.09 -15.82
C TRP A 78 9.24 1.42 -15.14
N GLN A 79 9.55 2.47 -15.93
CA GLN A 79 9.91 3.79 -15.43
C GLN A 79 8.77 4.44 -14.64
N TRP A 80 7.51 4.19 -15.01
CA TRP A 80 6.37 4.70 -14.25
C TRP A 80 6.21 3.98 -12.92
N VAL A 81 6.43 2.68 -12.89
CA VAL A 81 6.42 1.89 -11.65
C VAL A 81 7.52 2.36 -10.70
N ALA A 82 8.73 2.57 -11.22
CA ALA A 82 9.85 3.10 -10.44
C ALA A 82 9.57 4.52 -9.94
N SER A 83 9.00 5.38 -10.78
CA SER A 83 8.63 6.75 -10.41
C SER A 83 7.53 6.76 -9.34
N GLY A 84 6.49 5.94 -9.49
CA GLY A 84 5.42 5.79 -8.51
C GLY A 84 5.94 5.29 -7.16
N PHE A 85 6.85 4.31 -7.16
CA PHE A 85 7.52 3.86 -5.94
C PHE A 85 8.30 4.99 -5.27
N VAL A 86 9.10 5.75 -6.03
CA VAL A 86 9.88 6.88 -5.48
C VAL A 86 8.95 7.95 -4.91
N VAL A 87 7.93 8.35 -5.66
CA VAL A 87 6.96 9.36 -5.22
C VAL A 87 6.23 8.90 -3.96
N PHE A 88 5.73 7.67 -3.94
CA PHE A 88 5.07 7.10 -2.77
C PHE A 88 6.00 7.12 -1.54
N ARG A 89 7.23 6.61 -1.66
CA ARG A 89 8.19 6.60 -0.56
C ARG A 89 8.57 8.00 -0.11
N CYS A 90 8.73 8.95 -1.03
CA CYS A 90 8.99 10.34 -0.67
C CYS A 90 7.83 10.92 0.15
N LEU A 91 6.58 10.68 -0.26
CA LEU A 91 5.40 11.18 0.45
C LEU A 91 5.16 10.48 1.79
N ASP A 92 5.31 9.15 1.85
CA ASP A 92 5.16 8.35 3.07
C ASP A 92 6.23 8.68 4.12
N ILE A 93 7.47 8.97 3.70
CA ILE A 93 8.55 9.39 4.60
C ILE A 93 8.36 10.86 5.03
N TRP A 94 7.97 11.74 4.10
CA TRP A 94 7.92 13.18 4.37
C TRP A 94 6.66 13.61 5.14
N LYS A 95 5.54 12.91 4.98
CA LYS A 95 4.24 13.20 5.62
C LYS A 95 3.90 14.70 5.68
N PRO A 96 3.83 15.41 4.54
CA PRO A 96 3.51 16.83 4.53
C PRO A 96 2.08 17.07 5.06
N TRP A 97 1.93 18.02 5.97
CA TRP A 97 0.69 18.36 6.68
C TRP A 97 -0.43 18.88 5.74
N PRO A 98 -1.74 18.68 6.01
CA PRO A 98 -2.36 17.94 7.12
C PRO A 98 -2.83 16.55 6.66
N ILE A 99 -2.12 15.51 7.07
CA ILE A 99 -2.62 14.12 7.10
C ILE A 99 -2.59 13.67 8.55
#